data_AF-A0AAW4KW98-F1
#
_entry.id   AF-A0AAW4KW98-F1
#
_cell.length_a   1.000
_cell.length_b   1.000
_cell.length_c   1.000
_cell.angle_alpha   90.00
_cell.angle_beta   90.00
_cell.angle_gamma   90.00
#
_symmetry.space_group_name_H-M   'P 1'
#
loop_
_entity.id
_entity.type
_entity.pdbx_description
1 polymer ?
#
loop_
_entity_poly.entity_id
_entity_poly.type
_entity_poly.pdbx_seq_one_letter_code
_entity_poly.pdbx_strand_id
1 'polypeptide(L)'
;LGAGHLRLIDNQISSTTGTLRAKAEFSNPAHKLWPGQLVTIKIQTALDKNALVVPPTVVQRGLDSHFVYRVSADKVEVVPVQVAY
;
A
#
# COMPACT_ATOMS: atom_id res chain seq x y z
N LEU A 1 -10.84 3.07 -13.61
CA LEU A 1 -10.32 2.39 -14.82
C LEU A 1 -10.39 0.86 -14.73
N GLY A 2 -10.85 0.28 -13.61
CA GLY A 2 -11.00 -1.16 -13.45
C GLY A 2 -9.85 -1.77 -12.64
N ALA A 3 -10.00 -3.03 -12.27
CA ALA A 3 -8.93 -3.83 -11.69
C ALA A 3 -8.25 -4.66 -12.80
N GLY A 4 -6.97 -4.90 -12.64
CA GLY A 4 -6.16 -5.73 -13.54
C GLY A 4 -5.09 -6.44 -12.74
N HIS A 5 -4.42 -7.38 -13.38
CA HIS A 5 -3.34 -8.15 -12.78
C HIS A 5 -2.04 -7.95 -13.53
N LEU A 6 -0.95 -7.87 -12.77
CA LEU A 6 0.39 -7.82 -13.32
C LEU A 6 0.74 -9.18 -13.93
N ARG A 7 1.24 -9.17 -15.16
CA ARG A 7 1.55 -10.38 -15.93
C ARG A 7 3.03 -10.64 -16.05
N LEU A 8 3.78 -9.60 -16.35
CA LEU A 8 5.21 -9.70 -16.55
C LEU A 8 5.89 -8.52 -15.87
N ILE A 9 6.98 -8.85 -15.18
CA ILE A 9 7.95 -7.90 -14.71
C ILE A 9 9.22 -8.24 -15.48
N ASP A 10 9.75 -7.28 -16.21
CA ASP A 10 11.03 -7.44 -16.91
C ASP A 10 12.13 -7.68 -15.87
N ASN A 11 13.16 -8.45 -16.21
CA ASN A 11 14.27 -8.73 -15.30
C ASN A 11 15.42 -7.71 -15.46
N GLN A 12 15.26 -6.70 -16.32
CA GLN A 12 16.26 -5.66 -16.54
C GLN A 12 15.75 -4.28 -16.12
N ILE A 13 16.56 -3.59 -15.32
CA ILE A 13 16.35 -2.18 -15.01
C ILE A 13 16.97 -1.35 -16.14
N SER A 14 16.20 -0.41 -16.70
CA SER A 14 16.71 0.55 -17.66
C SER A 14 17.73 1.47 -16.98
N SER A 15 19.00 1.36 -17.33
CA SER A 15 20.08 2.18 -16.76
C SER A 15 19.93 3.68 -17.05
N THR A 16 19.25 4.05 -18.14
CA THR A 16 19.02 5.44 -18.54
C THR A 16 17.95 6.13 -17.70
N THR A 17 16.95 5.39 -17.23
CA THR A 17 15.77 5.98 -16.56
C THR A 17 15.57 5.51 -15.12
N GLY A 18 16.29 4.48 -14.69
CA GLY A 18 16.08 3.83 -13.40
C GLY A 18 14.73 3.11 -13.28
N THR A 19 14.04 2.87 -14.40
CA THR A 19 12.72 2.24 -14.42
C THR A 19 12.79 0.77 -14.80
N LEU A 20 11.85 0.00 -14.28
CA LEU A 20 11.58 -1.38 -14.67
C LEU A 20 10.36 -1.41 -15.58
N ARG A 21 10.42 -2.22 -16.64
CA ARG A 21 9.25 -2.45 -17.49
C ARG A 21 8.37 -3.52 -16.88
N ALA A 22 7.07 -3.27 -16.85
CA ALA A 22 6.09 -4.23 -16.39
C ALA A 22 4.87 -4.20 -17.31
N LYS A 23 4.26 -5.37 -17.52
CA LYS A 23 3.06 -5.53 -18.33
C LYS A 23 1.92 -6.01 -17.44
N ALA A 24 0.81 -5.28 -17.46
CA ALA A 24 -0.42 -5.65 -16.77
C ALA A 24 -1.56 -5.84 -17.77
N GLU A 25 -2.51 -6.70 -17.43
CA GLU A 25 -3.72 -6.96 -18.20
C GLU A 25 -4.94 -6.41 -17.47
N PHE A 26 -5.80 -5.72 -18.21
CA PHE A 26 -7.04 -5.14 -17.72
C PHE A 26 -8.21 -5.55 -18.62
N SER A 27 -9.34 -5.91 -18.02
CA SER A 27 -10.57 -6.10 -18.77
C SER A 27 -11.07 -4.75 -19.29
N ASN A 28 -11.30 -4.64 -20.61
CA ASN A 28 -11.69 -3.38 -21.26
C ASN A 28 -12.97 -3.52 -22.13
N PRO A 29 -14.07 -4.10 -21.62
CA PRO A 29 -15.28 -4.36 -22.42
C PRO A 29 -15.99 -3.07 -22.87
N ALA A 30 -15.82 -1.98 -22.13
CA ALA A 30 -16.38 -0.67 -22.46
C ALA A 30 -15.42 0.22 -23.26
N HIS A 31 -14.30 -0.33 -23.76
CA HIS A 31 -13.30 0.39 -24.57
C HIS A 31 -12.82 1.72 -23.97
N LYS A 32 -12.64 1.77 -22.64
CA LYS A 32 -12.19 2.96 -21.90
C LYS A 32 -10.68 3.16 -21.91
N LEU A 33 -9.91 2.10 -22.13
CA LEU A 33 -8.46 2.15 -22.29
C LEU A 33 -8.11 2.12 -23.77
N TRP A 34 -7.39 3.13 -24.25
CA TRP A 34 -7.00 3.26 -25.65
C TRP A 34 -5.50 2.98 -25.85
N PRO A 35 -5.09 2.41 -27.00
CA PRO A 35 -3.68 2.25 -27.31
C PRO A 35 -2.94 3.60 -27.31
N GLY A 36 -1.75 3.65 -26.69
CA GLY A 36 -0.93 4.86 -26.59
C GLY A 36 -1.32 5.84 -25.46
N GLN A 37 -2.39 5.55 -24.71
CA GLN A 37 -2.81 6.38 -23.58
C GLN A 37 -1.84 6.24 -22.40
N LEU A 38 -1.46 7.37 -21.79
CA LEU A 38 -0.82 7.36 -20.47
C LEU A 38 -1.88 7.23 -19.36
N VAL A 39 -1.62 6.33 -18.42
CA VAL A 39 -2.48 6.10 -17.25
C VAL A 39 -1.64 6.02 -15.98
N THR A 40 -2.20 6.49 -14.86
CA THR A 40 -1.61 6.28 -13.54
C THR A 40 -2.17 5.02 -12.92
N ILE A 41 -1.29 4.11 -12.51
CA ILE A 41 -1.64 2.85 -11.85
C ILE A 41 -1.25 2.95 -10.38
N LYS A 42 -2.15 2.52 -9.49
CA LYS A 42 -1.83 2.28 -8.08
C LYS A 42 -1.69 0.78 -7.89
N ILE A 43 -0.54 0.34 -7.36
CA ILE A 43 -0.24 -1.06 -7.13
C ILE A 43 -0.25 -1.30 -5.62
N GLN A 44 -1.01 -2.28 -5.19
CA GLN A 44 -0.97 -2.76 -3.81
C GLN A 44 0.07 -3.88 -3.72
N THR A 45 1.19 -3.59 -3.06
CA THR A 45 2.36 -4.49 -3.00
C THR A 45 2.28 -5.47 -1.82
N ALA A 46 1.66 -5.06 -0.73
CA ALA A 46 1.47 -5.87 0.46
C ALA A 46 0.08 -5.61 1.06
N LEU A 47 -0.41 -6.60 1.80
CA LEU A 47 -1.59 -6.48 2.64
C LEU A 47 -1.35 -7.24 3.93
N ASP A 48 -1.26 -6.53 5.04
CA ASP A 48 -1.19 -7.14 6.36
C ASP A 48 -2.57 -7.64 6.76
N LYS A 49 -2.80 -8.93 6.53
CA LYS A 49 -4.06 -9.58 6.91
C LYS A 49 -4.17 -9.57 8.43
N ASN A 50 -5.32 -9.12 8.94
CA ASN A 50 -5.64 -9.02 10.37
C ASN A 50 -4.85 -7.96 11.15
N ALA A 51 -4.28 -6.94 10.49
CA ALA A 51 -3.71 -5.79 11.17
C ALA A 51 -4.80 -4.86 11.74
N LEU A 52 -4.54 -4.31 12.93
CA LEU A 52 -5.38 -3.26 13.51
C LEU A 52 -5.10 -1.94 12.81
N VAL A 53 -6.12 -1.33 12.20
CA VAL A 53 -5.99 -0.04 11.52
C VAL A 53 -6.33 1.09 12.50
N VAL A 54 -5.39 2.01 12.70
CA VAL A 54 -5.59 3.22 13.51
C VAL A 54 -5.07 4.44 12.75
N PRO A 55 -5.60 5.66 13.02
CA PRO A 55 -5.03 6.88 12.47
C PRO A 55 -3.55 7.04 12.87
N PRO A 56 -2.65 7.46 11.96
CA PRO A 56 -1.24 7.65 12.31
C PRO A 56 -1.02 8.62 13.48
N THR A 57 -1.93 9.58 13.65
CA THR A 57 -1.86 10.61 14.71
C THR A 57 -2.06 10.08 16.12
N VAL A 58 -2.61 8.87 16.29
CA VAL A 58 -2.79 8.28 17.64
C VAL A 58 -1.61 7.42 18.08
N VAL A 59 -0.70 7.07 17.16
CA VAL A 59 0.50 6.29 17.45
C VAL A 59 1.58 7.23 17.95
N GLN A 60 2.01 7.04 19.19
CA GLN A 60 3.09 7.81 19.80
C GLN A 60 4.39 7.03 19.78
N ARG A 61 5.51 7.76 19.75
CA ARG A 61 6.86 7.19 19.77
C ARG A 61 7.48 7.40 21.14
N GLY A 62 7.71 6.32 21.88
CA GLY A 62 8.52 6.31 23.09
C GLY A 62 10.00 6.08 22.78
N LEU A 63 10.84 5.97 23.83
CA LEU A 63 12.26 5.67 23.67
C LEU A 63 12.50 4.29 23.02
N ASP A 64 11.79 3.27 23.50
CA ASP A 64 12.05 1.88 23.11
C ASP A 64 10.98 1.30 22.16
N SER A 65 9.76 1.86 22.15
CA SER A 65 8.65 1.32 21.36
C SER A 65 7.59 2.36 21.00
N HIS A 66 6.76 2.04 20.01
CA HIS A 66 5.54 2.78 19.72
C HIS A 66 4.42 2.33 20.66
N PHE A 67 3.52 3.24 21.02
CA PHE A 67 2.38 2.93 21.87
C PHE A 67 1.15 3.77 21.49
N VAL A 68 -0.01 3.31 21.93
CA VAL A 68 -1.29 4.03 21.82
C VAL A 68 -1.95 4.12 23.19
N TYR A 69 -2.81 5.12 23.37
CA TYR A 69 -3.68 5.18 24.53
C TYR A 69 -5.00 4.46 24.23
N ARG A 70 -5.31 3.43 25.01
CA ARG A 70 -6.59 2.74 24.97
C ARG A 70 -7.48 3.26 26.09
N VAL A 71 -8.68 3.69 25.74
CA VAL A 71 -9.71 4.07 26.71
C VAL A 71 -10.56 2.84 27.02
N SER A 72 -10.68 2.50 28.30
CA SER A 72 -11.53 1.41 28.80
C SER A 72 -12.41 1.97 29.92
N ALA A 73 -13.69 2.19 29.60
CA ALA A 73 -14.61 2.94 30.44
C ALA A 73 -14.01 4.30 30.86
N ASP A 74 -13.84 4.54 32.15
CA ASP A 74 -13.28 5.79 32.70
C ASP A 74 -11.76 5.74 32.93
N LYS A 75 -11.07 4.73 32.38
CA LYS A 75 -9.62 4.55 32.54
C LYS A 75 -8.89 4.64 31.21
N VAL A 76 -7.67 5.19 31.27
CA VAL A 76 -6.75 5.28 30.13
C VAL A 76 -5.55 4.39 30.42
N GLU A 77 -5.24 3.52 29.48
CA GLU A 77 -4.11 2.59 29.55
C GLU A 77 -3.15 2.82 28.39
N VAL A 78 -1.85 2.73 28.65
CA VAL A 78 -0.81 2.73 27.63
C VAL A 78 -0.65 1.31 27.09
N VAL A 79 -0.83 1.15 25.78
CA VAL A 79 -0.69 -0.14 25.11
C VAL A 79 0.45 -0.05 24.09
N PRO A 80 1.53 -0.84 24.24
CA PRO A 80 2.59 -0.89 23.25
C PRO A 80 2.06 -1.51 21.95
N VAL A 81 2.49 -0.97 20.81
CA VAL A 81 2.08 -1.43 19.48
C VAL A 81 3.29 -1.67 18.61
N GLN A 82 3.21 -2.72 17.80
CA GLN A 82 4.15 -2.93 16.71
C GLN A 82 3.56 -2.29 15.45
N VAL A 83 4.25 -1.30 14.91
CA VAL A 83 3.88 -0.70 13.62
C VAL A 83 4.39 -1.61 12.51
N ALA A 84 3.50 -2.04 11.63
CA ALA A 84 3.85 -2.71 10.37
C ALA A 84 4.30 -1.65 9.35
N TYR A 85 5.42 -1.90 8.67
CA TYR A 85 5.99 -1.05 7.63
C TYR A 85 5.95 -1.76 6.28
#